data_AF-A0A497R532-F1
#
_entry.id   AF-A0A497R532-F1
#
_cell.length_a   1.000
_cell.length_b   1.000
_cell.length_c   1.000
_cell.angle_alpha   90.00
_cell.angle_beta   90.00
_cell.angle_gamma   90.00
#
_symmetry.space_group_name_H-M   'P 1'
#
loop_
_entity.id
_entity.type
_entity.pdbx_description
1 polymer ?
#
loop_
_entity_poly.entity_id
_entity_poly.type
_entity_poly.pdbx_seq_one_letter_code
_entity_poly.pdbx_strand_id
1 'polypeptide(L)'
;MAKREPFFARLGKFVAKQYKKILLVWLVIVSGAIYPAIRLNDVLNYNEMDFLPKDLEFHEGKAIFDEYFPSNATGNTIIVMQAISGLITSEENLEYIKSLTERIYQEFNESIYTVQSILTVFDKYNNSYWEKVNEVLNAYHNLLAKNISVLNQEMYRKFDEKINATEQIANLFTKYWFNFSRTVYYGKYNTTLFSTGPNATIYQIINDFTNFTEGFAITPNYIDEVFSIVNETLPGIETVNDTLVHEIALRETNSTLFNLLNYTEGITPEEYMQIHYPLLEYYASTWTDVFTELLTTNGTIIVDGGTITNNLYENSNYSSAFTSQANVWRRLTLVNKSVFTSLNLDPFVLNETLALLDLTAIYEKAAEFLGVPELEIEEAFQPFIPTIIESVFNMGRNPTNETVRAVTDFIVEIVLSIVTTILPPPTSIDDLPSLLTQWFVSPDERVTFVLINYNSFNKTSEEIDEVINRVDAAIGKLAHDLATELQLTQTAIYHTGDDFVMETWVEQAEHDARRIDIFTIVFV
;
A
#
# COMPACT_ATOMS: atom_id res chain seq x y z
N MET A 1 90.42 -2.53 -85.09
CA MET A 1 89.53 -2.22 -83.95
C MET A 1 88.66 -3.44 -83.66
N ALA A 2 88.89 -4.16 -82.57
CA ALA A 2 88.09 -5.32 -82.20
C ALA A 2 86.77 -4.87 -81.56
N LYS A 3 85.62 -5.27 -82.11
CA LYS A 3 84.29 -5.05 -81.51
C LYS A 3 84.25 -5.70 -80.13
N ARG A 4 84.14 -4.90 -79.06
CA ARG A 4 83.89 -5.42 -77.71
C ARG A 4 82.53 -6.13 -77.71
N GLU A 5 82.50 -7.38 -77.25
CA GLU A 5 81.25 -8.11 -77.03
C GLU A 5 80.33 -7.30 -76.09
N PRO A 6 79.01 -7.22 -76.38
CA PRO A 6 78.06 -6.51 -75.53
C PRO A 6 77.97 -7.17 -74.15
N PHE A 7 77.89 -6.35 -73.10
CA PHE A 7 77.95 -6.78 -71.68
C PHE A 7 77.00 -7.93 -71.35
N PHE A 8 75.75 -7.86 -71.82
CA PHE A 8 74.74 -8.91 -71.59
C PHE A 8 75.09 -10.26 -72.25
N ALA A 9 75.79 -10.27 -73.37
CA ALA A 9 76.25 -11.52 -73.99
C ALA A 9 77.37 -12.18 -73.17
N ARG A 10 78.24 -11.37 -72.57
CA ARG A 10 79.30 -11.84 -71.66
C ARG A 10 78.73 -12.31 -70.33
N LEU A 11 77.74 -11.60 -69.79
CA LEU A 11 77.00 -11.98 -68.59
C LEU A 11 76.22 -13.27 -68.80
N GLY A 12 75.52 -13.42 -69.94
CA GLY A 12 74.78 -14.63 -70.30
C GLY A 12 75.65 -15.88 -70.41
N LYS A 13 76.84 -15.77 -71.04
CA LYS A 13 77.82 -16.87 -71.08
C LYS A 13 78.35 -17.23 -69.69
N PHE A 14 78.58 -16.24 -68.83
CA PHE A 14 79.01 -16.46 -67.44
C PHE A 14 77.92 -17.19 -66.62
N VAL A 15 76.67 -16.74 -66.76
CA VAL A 15 75.51 -17.36 -66.10
C VAL A 15 75.31 -18.81 -66.56
N ALA A 16 75.38 -19.06 -67.87
CA ALA A 16 75.26 -20.41 -68.43
C ALA A 16 76.40 -21.34 -67.99
N LYS A 17 77.65 -20.85 -67.88
CA LYS A 17 78.81 -21.65 -67.49
C LYS A 17 78.84 -22.01 -66.00
N GLN A 18 78.28 -21.16 -65.13
CA GLN A 18 78.27 -21.35 -63.67
C GLN A 18 76.85 -21.52 -63.12
N TYR A 19 75.90 -21.99 -63.94
CA TYR A 19 74.47 -21.99 -63.62
C TYR A 19 74.16 -22.65 -62.27
N LYS A 20 74.81 -23.77 -61.93
CA LYS A 20 74.63 -24.45 -60.63
C LYS A 20 74.98 -23.56 -59.43
N LYS A 21 76.06 -22.76 -59.52
CA LYS A 21 76.49 -21.88 -58.42
C LYS A 21 75.57 -20.67 -58.29
N ILE A 22 75.14 -20.11 -59.42
CA ILE A 22 74.24 -18.95 -59.44
C ILE A 22 72.86 -19.34 -58.92
N LEU A 23 72.36 -20.52 -59.29
CA LEU A 23 71.10 -21.05 -58.80
C LEU A 23 71.17 -21.31 -57.29
N LEU A 24 72.30 -21.81 -56.78
CA LEU A 24 72.53 -21.98 -55.34
C LEU A 24 72.58 -20.64 -54.59
N VAL A 25 73.23 -19.62 -55.14
CA VAL A 25 73.23 -18.25 -54.57
C VAL A 25 71.82 -17.67 -54.54
N TRP A 26 71.05 -17.84 -55.63
CA TRP A 26 69.66 -17.41 -55.66
C TRP A 26 68.79 -18.14 -54.65
N LEU A 27 69.00 -19.44 -54.46
CA LEU A 27 68.27 -20.23 -53.47
C LEU A 27 68.55 -19.75 -52.05
N VAL A 28 69.80 -19.36 -51.75
CA VAL A 28 70.17 -18.74 -50.46
C VAL A 28 69.56 -17.35 -50.30
N ILE A 29 69.55 -16.52 -51.35
CA ILE A 29 68.93 -15.18 -51.32
C ILE A 29 67.42 -15.29 -51.09
N VAL A 30 66.73 -16.18 -51.83
CA VAL A 30 65.29 -16.40 -51.67
C VAL A 30 64.98 -16.99 -50.30
N SER A 31 65.74 -17.98 -49.82
CA SER A 31 65.54 -18.54 -48.48
C SER A 31 65.79 -17.52 -47.37
N GLY A 32 66.79 -16.65 -47.55
CA GLY A 32 67.07 -15.54 -46.63
C GLY A 32 66.00 -14.45 -46.68
N ALA A 33 65.33 -14.24 -47.83
CA ALA A 33 64.24 -13.28 -47.99
C ALA A 33 62.88 -13.81 -47.47
N ILE A 34 62.70 -15.13 -47.40
CA ILE A 34 61.50 -15.74 -46.81
C ILE A 34 61.39 -15.41 -45.32
N TYR A 35 62.51 -15.39 -44.58
CA TYR A 35 62.51 -15.10 -43.14
C TYR A 35 61.91 -13.72 -42.78
N PRO A 36 62.36 -12.59 -43.37
CA PRO A 36 61.74 -11.29 -43.12
C PRO A 36 60.34 -11.16 -43.72
N ALA A 37 60.00 -11.87 -44.80
CA ALA A 37 58.64 -11.85 -45.36
C ALA A 37 57.61 -12.53 -44.44
N ILE A 38 57.96 -13.67 -43.84
CA ILE A 38 57.14 -14.32 -42.79
C ILE A 38 57.01 -13.38 -41.60
N ARG A 39 58.12 -12.77 -41.16
CA ARG A 39 58.09 -11.82 -40.05
C ARG A 39 57.34 -10.52 -40.34
N LEU A 40 57.15 -10.15 -41.61
CA LEU A 40 56.36 -8.98 -42.00
C LEU A 40 54.87 -9.24 -41.83
N ASN A 41 54.42 -10.47 -42.10
CA ASN A 41 53.03 -10.88 -41.91
C ASN A 41 52.59 -10.79 -40.45
N ASP A 42 53.51 -11.04 -39.51
CA ASP A 42 53.26 -10.90 -38.06
C ASP A 42 53.10 -9.44 -37.59
N VAL A 43 53.39 -8.43 -38.44
CA VAL A 43 53.33 -6.99 -38.10
C VAL A 43 52.44 -6.19 -39.07
N LEU A 44 51.79 -6.85 -40.02
CA LEU A 44 50.79 -6.23 -40.89
C LEU A 44 49.48 -6.17 -40.12
N ASN A 45 49.19 -4.99 -39.56
CA ASN A 45 47.92 -4.69 -38.91
C ASN A 45 47.01 -3.98 -39.92
N TYR A 46 45.82 -4.53 -40.15
CA TYR A 46 44.86 -4.03 -41.14
C TYR A 46 43.82 -3.07 -40.54
N ASN A 47 43.95 -2.75 -39.25
CA ASN A 47 43.07 -1.80 -38.60
C ASN A 47 43.36 -0.38 -39.09
N GLU A 48 42.39 0.25 -39.75
CA GLU A 48 42.51 1.58 -40.36
C GLU A 48 42.89 2.66 -39.32
N MET A 49 42.51 2.45 -38.05
CA MET A 49 42.84 3.33 -36.92
C MET A 49 44.35 3.35 -36.58
N ASP A 50 45.08 2.26 -36.85
CA ASP A 50 46.53 2.16 -36.58
C ASP A 50 47.40 2.84 -37.65
N PHE A 51 46.79 3.28 -38.75
CA PHE A 51 47.42 4.09 -39.79
C PHE A 51 47.35 5.59 -39.48
N LEU A 52 46.63 5.99 -38.43
CA LEU A 52 46.61 7.37 -37.96
C LEU A 52 47.93 7.75 -37.26
N PRO A 53 48.38 9.02 -37.35
CA PRO A 53 49.57 9.50 -36.65
C PRO A 53 49.48 9.27 -35.13
N LYS A 54 50.49 8.61 -34.56
CA LYS A 54 50.53 8.20 -33.14
C LYS A 54 50.54 9.36 -32.14
N ASP A 55 50.70 10.60 -32.62
CA ASP A 55 50.74 11.84 -31.86
C ASP A 55 49.38 12.57 -31.82
N LEU A 56 48.31 11.96 -32.35
CA LEU A 56 46.96 12.48 -32.17
C LEU A 56 46.49 12.29 -30.72
N GLU A 57 45.87 13.34 -30.16
CA GLU A 57 45.20 13.32 -28.83
C GLU A 57 44.21 12.15 -28.69
N PHE A 58 43.69 11.65 -29.81
CA PHE A 58 42.85 10.46 -29.88
C PHE A 58 43.50 9.22 -29.23
N HIS A 59 44.80 8.97 -29.41
CA HIS A 59 45.46 7.79 -28.84
C HIS A 59 45.65 7.90 -27.32
N GLU A 60 45.93 9.10 -26.82
CA GLU A 60 45.96 9.36 -25.37
C GLU A 60 44.55 9.25 -24.78
N GLY A 61 43.54 9.78 -25.47
CA GLY A 61 42.13 9.67 -25.09
C GLY A 61 41.63 8.22 -25.09
N LYS A 62 42.01 7.42 -26.08
CA LYS A 62 41.66 5.99 -26.16
C LYS A 62 42.36 5.17 -25.08
N ALA A 63 43.62 5.45 -24.78
CA ALA A 63 44.33 4.79 -23.69
C ALA A 63 43.69 5.08 -22.32
N ILE A 64 43.28 6.34 -22.09
CA ILE A 64 42.52 6.73 -20.89
C ILE A 64 41.15 6.04 -20.88
N PHE A 65 40.42 6.04 -21.99
CA PHE A 65 39.12 5.38 -22.11
C PHE A 65 39.21 3.87 -21.79
N ASP A 66 40.18 3.16 -22.36
CA ASP A 66 40.37 1.72 -22.14
C ASP A 66 40.87 1.39 -20.72
N GLU A 67 41.61 2.30 -20.08
CA GLU A 67 42.09 2.17 -18.69
C GLU A 67 40.95 2.34 -17.67
N TYR A 68 40.04 3.28 -17.90
CA TYR A 68 38.94 3.59 -16.97
C TYR A 68 37.62 2.86 -17.27
N PHE A 69 37.43 2.40 -18.51
CA PHE A 69 36.23 1.66 -18.95
C PHE A 69 36.62 0.38 -19.72
N PRO A 70 37.17 -0.65 -19.06
CA PRO A 70 37.40 -1.94 -19.69
C PRO A 70 36.05 -2.59 -20.04
N SER A 71 35.55 -2.39 -21.25
CA SER A 71 34.24 -2.87 -21.68
C SER A 71 34.31 -4.30 -22.21
N ASN A 72 33.45 -5.19 -21.68
CA ASN A 72 33.12 -6.48 -22.29
C ASN A 72 32.16 -6.34 -23.49
N ALA A 73 32.06 -5.14 -24.04
CA ALA A 73 31.25 -4.78 -25.20
C ALA A 73 32.15 -4.00 -26.16
N THR A 74 32.33 -4.53 -27.36
CA THR A 74 33.06 -3.92 -28.46
C THR A 74 32.24 -4.15 -29.72
N GLY A 75 31.91 -3.07 -30.43
CA GLY A 75 30.96 -3.07 -31.54
C GLY A 75 29.51 -2.86 -31.10
N ASN A 76 28.81 -1.98 -31.81
CA ASN A 76 27.40 -1.69 -31.62
C ASN A 76 26.67 -1.60 -32.97
N THR A 77 25.52 -2.27 -33.06
CA THR A 77 24.59 -2.09 -34.18
C THR A 77 23.43 -1.24 -33.70
N ILE A 78 23.10 -0.21 -34.48
CA ILE A 78 21.97 0.67 -34.23
C ILE A 78 20.94 0.45 -35.33
N ILE A 79 19.74 0.04 -34.92
CA ILE A 79 18.57 0.03 -35.80
C ILE A 79 17.80 1.30 -35.53
N VAL A 80 17.75 2.21 -36.48
CA VAL A 80 16.98 3.46 -36.37
C VAL A 80 15.62 3.26 -37.01
N MET A 81 14.56 3.59 -36.29
CA MET A 81 13.20 3.52 -36.78
C MET A 81 12.61 4.91 -36.90
N GLN A 82 11.93 5.20 -38.00
CA GLN A 82 11.26 6.48 -38.26
C GLN A 82 9.81 6.26 -38.68
N ALA A 83 8.86 6.82 -37.92
CA ALA A 83 7.47 6.90 -38.31
C ALA A 83 7.29 7.90 -39.47
N ILE A 84 6.86 7.41 -40.63
CA ILE A 84 6.51 8.18 -41.83
C ILE A 84 5.24 9.00 -41.56
N SER A 85 4.30 8.42 -40.81
CA SER A 85 3.10 9.10 -40.29
C SER A 85 2.76 8.60 -38.88
N GLY A 86 2.24 9.49 -38.03
CA GLY A 86 1.94 9.19 -36.63
C GLY A 86 3.12 9.40 -35.68
N LEU A 87 3.08 8.71 -34.53
CA LEU A 87 4.09 8.73 -33.49
C LEU A 87 4.87 7.40 -33.48
N ILE A 88 6.16 7.45 -33.14
CA ILE A 88 6.99 6.25 -32.99
C ILE A 88 6.61 5.42 -31.77
N THR A 89 5.89 6.01 -30.82
CA THR A 89 5.34 5.35 -29.62
C THR A 89 3.96 4.71 -29.84
N SER A 90 3.46 4.64 -31.08
CA SER A 90 2.19 3.97 -31.38
C SER A 90 2.24 2.46 -31.07
N GLU A 91 1.09 1.86 -30.75
CA GLU A 91 0.97 0.44 -30.41
C GLU A 91 1.61 -0.49 -31.47
N GLU A 92 1.38 -0.21 -32.76
CA GLU A 92 1.97 -0.96 -33.88
C GLU A 92 3.52 -0.91 -33.87
N ASN A 93 4.09 0.28 -33.66
CA ASN A 93 5.54 0.47 -33.62
C ASN A 93 6.17 -0.17 -32.38
N LEU A 94 5.50 -0.08 -31.23
CA LEU A 94 5.96 -0.71 -29.99
C LEU A 94 5.90 -2.23 -30.06
N GLU A 95 4.87 -2.81 -30.67
CA GLU A 95 4.77 -4.26 -30.88
C GLU A 95 5.88 -4.77 -31.81
N TYR A 96 6.25 -3.99 -32.83
CA TYR A 96 7.41 -4.31 -33.65
C TYR A 96 8.72 -4.23 -32.87
N ILE A 97 8.97 -3.16 -32.12
CA ILE A 97 10.20 -3.02 -31.31
C ILE A 97 10.30 -4.21 -30.35
N LYS A 98 9.20 -4.55 -29.66
CA LYS A 98 9.12 -5.69 -28.76
C LYS A 98 9.46 -6.99 -29.49
N SER A 99 8.76 -7.31 -30.58
CA SER A 99 8.98 -8.51 -31.38
C SER A 99 10.41 -8.60 -31.93
N LEU A 100 10.96 -7.47 -32.37
CA LEU A 100 12.32 -7.38 -32.88
C LEU A 100 13.32 -7.71 -31.78
N THR A 101 13.22 -7.04 -30.62
CA THR A 101 14.13 -7.29 -29.50
C THR A 101 14.04 -8.73 -28.99
N GLU A 102 12.84 -9.30 -28.88
CA GLU A 102 12.63 -10.69 -28.45
C GLU A 102 13.26 -11.69 -29.42
N ARG A 103 13.05 -11.53 -30.74
CA ARG A 103 13.64 -12.42 -31.75
C ARG A 103 15.15 -12.31 -31.82
N ILE A 104 15.70 -11.10 -31.72
CA ILE A 104 17.15 -10.88 -31.67
C ILE A 104 17.76 -11.63 -30.47
N TYR A 105 17.14 -11.53 -29.29
CA TYR A 105 17.59 -12.29 -28.13
C TYR A 105 17.44 -13.80 -28.33
N GLN A 106 16.33 -14.28 -28.89
CA GLN A 106 16.10 -15.72 -29.10
C GLN A 106 17.08 -16.34 -30.09
N GLU A 107 17.39 -15.65 -31.18
CA GLU A 107 18.21 -16.17 -32.27
C GLU A 107 19.71 -15.96 -32.05
N PHE A 108 20.11 -14.94 -31.27
CA PHE A 108 21.51 -14.51 -31.17
C PHE A 108 22.02 -14.34 -29.71
N ASN A 109 21.35 -14.91 -28.70
CA ASN A 109 21.75 -14.79 -27.28
C ASN A 109 23.23 -15.09 -26.98
N GLU A 110 23.87 -16.02 -27.70
CA GLU A 110 25.29 -16.36 -27.48
C GLU A 110 26.23 -15.26 -27.98
N SER A 111 25.79 -14.48 -28.98
CA SER A 111 26.60 -13.45 -29.65
C SER A 111 26.30 -12.04 -29.15
N ILE A 112 25.16 -11.83 -28.51
CA ILE A 112 24.69 -10.53 -28.03
C ILE A 112 24.85 -10.43 -26.52
N TYR A 113 25.43 -9.33 -26.06
CA TYR A 113 25.50 -8.99 -24.65
C TYR A 113 24.20 -8.36 -24.17
N THR A 114 23.72 -7.33 -24.87
CA THR A 114 22.45 -6.65 -24.55
C THR A 114 21.81 -6.06 -25.80
N VAL A 115 20.49 -6.12 -25.88
CA VAL A 115 19.65 -5.29 -26.75
C VAL A 115 18.94 -4.25 -25.87
N GLN A 116 19.04 -2.98 -26.23
CA GLN A 116 18.44 -1.85 -25.53
C GLN A 116 17.51 -1.09 -26.48
N SER A 117 16.33 -0.74 -26.00
CA SER A 117 15.36 0.09 -26.72
C SER A 117 14.59 0.98 -25.74
N ILE A 118 13.69 1.82 -26.25
CA ILE A 118 12.77 2.60 -25.42
C ILE A 118 11.93 1.72 -24.48
N LEU A 119 11.61 0.48 -24.88
CA LEU A 119 10.90 -0.49 -24.02
C LEU A 119 11.78 -0.94 -22.85
N THR A 120 13.09 -1.10 -23.06
CA THR A 120 14.03 -1.42 -21.97
C THR A 120 14.07 -0.31 -20.91
N VAL A 121 13.97 0.95 -21.33
CA VAL A 121 13.90 2.10 -20.41
C VAL A 121 12.58 2.09 -19.64
N PHE A 122 11.47 1.87 -20.35
CA PHE A 122 10.15 1.74 -19.74
C PHE A 122 10.13 0.62 -18.69
N ASP A 123 10.60 -0.57 -19.04
CA ASP A 123 10.64 -1.72 -18.13
C ASP A 123 11.50 -1.45 -16.90
N LYS A 124 12.69 -0.85 -17.08
CA LYS A 124 13.57 -0.47 -15.95
C LYS A 124 12.91 0.57 -15.05
N TYR A 125 12.26 1.57 -15.62
CA TYR A 125 11.59 2.61 -14.85
C TYR A 125 10.38 2.05 -14.09
N ASN A 126 9.54 1.25 -14.75
CA ASN A 126 8.39 0.58 -14.14
C ASN A 126 8.83 -0.40 -13.02
N ASN A 127 9.89 -1.17 -13.24
CA ASN A 127 10.45 -2.03 -12.20
C ASN A 127 10.97 -1.22 -11.01
N SER A 128 11.70 -0.13 -11.26
CA SER A 128 12.19 0.75 -10.19
C SER A 128 11.05 1.41 -9.42
N TYR A 129 9.96 1.76 -10.09
CA TYR A 129 8.74 2.24 -9.46
C TYR A 129 8.18 1.20 -8.48
N TRP A 130 7.98 -0.05 -8.91
CA TRP A 130 7.44 -1.11 -8.05
C TRP A 130 8.39 -1.55 -6.94
N GLU A 131 9.70 -1.56 -7.19
CA GLU A 131 10.71 -1.81 -6.14
C GLU A 131 10.61 -0.79 -5.02
N LYS A 132 10.53 0.50 -5.38
CA LYS A 132 10.36 1.60 -4.44
C LYS A 132 9.04 1.53 -3.67
N VAL A 133 7.92 1.25 -4.35
CA VAL A 133 6.62 1.04 -3.69
C VAL A 133 6.72 -0.11 -2.69
N ASN A 134 7.29 -1.25 -3.08
CA ASN A 134 7.43 -2.41 -2.20
C ASN A 134 8.34 -2.14 -0.99
N GLU A 135 9.43 -1.38 -1.14
CA GLU A 135 10.28 -0.96 -0.02
C GLU A 135 9.47 -0.19 1.04
N VAL A 136 8.63 0.73 0.57
CA VAL A 136 7.76 1.53 1.44
C VAL A 136 6.70 0.69 2.12
N LEU A 137 5.99 -0.18 1.38
CA LEU A 137 4.98 -1.07 1.97
C LEU A 137 5.58 -2.00 3.03
N ASN A 138 6.79 -2.51 2.81
CA ASN A 138 7.50 -3.32 3.79
C ASN A 138 7.86 -2.53 5.07
N ALA A 139 8.25 -1.25 4.92
CA ALA A 139 8.47 -0.38 6.08
C ALA A 139 7.16 -0.15 6.86
N TYR A 140 6.03 -0.01 6.16
CA TYR A 140 4.71 0.11 6.78
C TYR A 140 4.28 -1.13 7.56
N HIS A 141 4.48 -2.33 7.02
CA HIS A 141 4.12 -3.57 7.72
C HIS A 141 4.68 -3.63 9.14
N ASN A 142 5.96 -3.26 9.31
CA ASN A 142 6.63 -3.31 10.61
C ASN A 142 6.11 -2.26 11.59
N LEU A 143 5.81 -1.05 11.10
CA LEU A 143 5.27 0.05 11.93
C LEU A 143 3.83 -0.23 12.35
N LEU A 144 3.00 -0.68 11.40
CA LEU A 144 1.59 -0.93 11.59
C LEU A 144 1.34 -2.08 12.57
N ALA A 145 2.06 -3.20 12.47
CA ALA A 145 1.83 -4.36 13.34
C ALA A 145 1.92 -4.01 14.84
N LYS A 146 2.89 -3.14 15.20
CA LYS A 146 3.04 -2.65 16.58
C LYS A 146 1.90 -1.70 16.98
N ASN A 147 1.60 -0.72 16.13
CA ASN A 147 0.60 0.30 16.44
C ASN A 147 -0.82 -0.29 16.51
N ILE A 148 -1.15 -1.25 15.64
CA ILE A 148 -2.41 -2.00 15.66
C ILE A 148 -2.59 -2.73 16.99
N SER A 149 -1.53 -3.37 17.49
CA SER A 149 -1.58 -4.08 18.77
C SER A 149 -1.82 -3.13 19.95
N VAL A 150 -1.16 -1.97 19.96
CA VAL A 150 -1.36 -0.93 20.99
C VAL A 150 -2.78 -0.36 20.93
N LEU A 151 -3.27 -0.05 19.73
CA LEU A 151 -4.61 0.47 19.52
C LEU A 151 -5.68 -0.53 19.97
N ASN A 152 -5.52 -1.82 19.64
CA ASN A 152 -6.44 -2.87 20.08
C ASN A 152 -6.48 -2.98 21.62
N GLN A 153 -5.33 -2.92 22.30
CA GLN A 153 -5.28 -2.91 23.76
C GLN A 153 -6.03 -1.71 24.35
N GLU A 154 -5.84 -0.53 23.78
CA GLU A 154 -6.51 0.68 24.22
C GLU A 154 -8.02 0.65 23.98
N MET A 155 -8.46 0.12 22.83
CA MET A 155 -9.88 -0.12 22.53
C MET A 155 -10.53 -1.01 23.57
N TYR A 156 -9.90 -2.13 23.92
CA TYR A 156 -10.46 -3.05 24.91
C TYR A 156 -10.36 -2.55 26.34
N ARG A 157 -9.35 -1.73 26.65
CA ARG A 157 -9.29 -0.98 27.91
C ARG A 157 -10.50 -0.05 28.05
N LYS A 158 -10.83 0.72 27.01
CA LYS A 158 -12.03 1.58 26.98
C LYS A 158 -13.33 0.77 27.00
N PHE A 159 -13.37 -0.37 26.33
CA PHE A 159 -14.50 -1.29 26.41
C PHE A 159 -14.75 -1.77 27.84
N ASP A 160 -13.70 -2.10 28.59
CA ASP A 160 -13.81 -2.46 30.01
C ASP A 160 -14.27 -1.29 30.89
N GLU A 161 -13.80 -0.06 30.60
CA GLU A 161 -14.31 1.15 31.25
C GLU A 161 -15.82 1.32 31.03
N LYS A 162 -16.30 1.09 29.80
CA LYS A 162 -17.73 1.18 29.46
C LYS A 162 -18.56 0.08 30.12
N ILE A 163 -18.05 -1.15 30.21
CA ILE A 163 -18.70 -2.21 30.99
C ILE A 163 -18.85 -1.77 32.44
N ASN A 164 -17.76 -1.34 33.08
CA ASN A 164 -17.78 -0.95 34.49
C ASN A 164 -18.70 0.26 34.75
N ALA A 165 -18.70 1.25 33.85
CA ALA A 165 -19.63 2.37 33.91
C ALA A 165 -21.09 1.90 33.80
N THR A 166 -21.37 0.97 32.88
CA THR A 166 -22.71 0.39 32.71
C THR A 166 -23.13 -0.41 33.95
N GLU A 167 -22.21 -1.14 34.60
CA GLU A 167 -22.45 -1.83 35.88
C GLU A 167 -22.82 -0.86 37.00
N GLN A 168 -22.14 0.29 37.09
CA GLN A 168 -22.47 1.33 38.06
C GLN A 168 -23.85 1.94 37.77
N ILE A 169 -24.14 2.27 36.51
CA ILE A 169 -25.44 2.74 36.05
C ILE A 169 -26.53 1.73 36.42
N ALA A 170 -26.33 0.45 36.11
CA ALA A 170 -27.29 -0.61 36.37
C ALA A 170 -27.62 -0.74 37.85
N ASN A 171 -26.58 -0.76 38.69
CA ASN A 171 -26.75 -0.85 40.13
C ASN A 171 -27.51 0.36 40.69
N LEU A 172 -27.18 1.58 40.23
CA LEU A 172 -27.82 2.81 40.68
C LEU A 172 -29.27 2.88 40.21
N PHE A 173 -29.52 2.64 38.92
CA PHE A 173 -30.85 2.62 38.31
C PHE A 173 -31.76 1.61 38.99
N THR A 174 -31.27 0.39 39.21
CA THR A 174 -32.05 -0.66 39.87
C THR A 174 -32.37 -0.33 41.33
N LYS A 175 -31.43 0.29 42.05
CA LYS A 175 -31.66 0.74 43.43
C LYS A 175 -32.73 1.83 43.48
N TYR A 176 -32.64 2.84 42.60
CA TYR A 176 -33.66 3.90 42.51
C TYR A 176 -35.02 3.32 42.15
N TRP A 177 -35.07 2.48 41.11
CA TRP A 177 -36.29 1.81 40.68
C TRP A 177 -36.91 0.98 41.83
N PHE A 178 -36.11 0.16 42.51
CA PHE A 178 -36.57 -0.70 43.61
C PHE A 178 -37.08 0.10 44.82
N ASN A 179 -36.31 1.08 45.29
CA ASN A 179 -36.67 1.87 46.46
C ASN A 179 -37.87 2.78 46.17
N PHE A 180 -37.96 3.36 44.96
CA PHE A 180 -39.07 4.21 44.58
C PHE A 180 -40.35 3.40 44.36
N SER A 181 -40.30 2.31 43.59
CA SER A 181 -41.45 1.41 43.39
C SER A 181 -41.99 0.88 44.72
N ARG A 182 -41.13 0.44 45.64
CA ARG A 182 -41.55 0.01 46.99
C ARG A 182 -42.33 1.11 47.71
N THR A 183 -41.79 2.33 47.75
CA THR A 183 -42.43 3.47 48.42
C THR A 183 -43.79 3.76 47.81
N VAL A 184 -43.87 3.69 46.49
CA VAL A 184 -45.10 3.93 45.72
C VAL A 184 -46.16 2.87 45.96
N TYR A 185 -45.81 1.58 45.82
CA TYR A 185 -46.76 0.48 46.01
C TYR A 185 -47.23 0.38 47.45
N TYR A 186 -46.33 0.60 48.43
CA TYR A 186 -46.71 0.73 49.83
C TYR A 186 -47.71 1.88 50.04
N GLY A 187 -47.35 3.05 49.50
CA GLY A 187 -48.17 4.25 49.50
C GLY A 187 -49.58 4.02 48.99
N LYS A 188 -49.70 3.26 47.89
CA LYS A 188 -50.97 2.93 47.22
C LYS A 188 -51.88 2.03 48.05
N TYR A 189 -51.32 1.04 48.76
CA TYR A 189 -52.12 0.00 49.41
C TYR A 189 -52.39 0.24 50.91
N ASN A 190 -51.54 1.01 51.61
CA ASN A 190 -51.64 1.12 53.07
C ASN A 190 -51.91 2.53 53.61
N THR A 191 -51.82 3.56 52.77
CA THR A 191 -51.85 4.95 53.24
C THR A 191 -52.57 5.84 52.23
N THR A 192 -53.22 6.92 52.67
CA THR A 192 -53.75 7.96 51.76
C THR A 192 -52.62 8.86 51.21
N LEU A 193 -51.46 8.27 50.90
CA LEU A 193 -50.18 8.93 50.59
C LEU A 193 -50.35 9.96 49.47
N PHE A 194 -51.04 9.55 48.40
CA PHE A 194 -51.20 10.36 47.18
C PHE A 194 -52.42 11.29 47.23
N SER A 195 -53.33 11.13 48.19
CA SER A 195 -54.55 11.94 48.30
C SER A 195 -54.49 13.04 49.34
N THR A 196 -53.52 13.03 50.26
CA THR A 196 -53.40 14.02 51.35
C THR A 196 -52.29 15.04 51.16
N GLY A 197 -51.43 14.91 50.15
CA GLY A 197 -50.28 15.80 49.91
C GLY A 197 -49.22 15.72 51.01
N PRO A 198 -48.07 16.41 50.90
CA PRO A 198 -46.96 16.31 51.85
C PRO A 198 -47.36 16.68 53.28
N ASN A 199 -47.17 15.77 54.24
CA ASN A 199 -47.31 16.05 55.67
C ASN A 199 -46.32 15.21 56.51
N ALA A 200 -46.15 15.55 57.80
CA ALA A 200 -45.18 14.89 58.67
C ALA A 200 -45.38 13.37 58.79
N THR A 201 -46.64 12.91 58.72
CA THR A 201 -46.97 11.47 58.72
C THR A 201 -46.44 10.79 57.46
N ILE A 202 -46.57 11.42 56.30
CA ILE A 202 -46.07 10.91 55.01
C ILE A 202 -44.55 10.86 54.98
N TYR A 203 -43.88 11.87 55.54
CA TYR A 203 -42.44 11.87 55.67
C TYR A 203 -41.95 10.69 56.54
N GLN A 204 -42.60 10.46 57.68
CA GLN A 204 -42.30 9.33 58.56
C GLN A 204 -42.57 7.99 57.88
N ILE A 205 -43.67 7.86 57.13
CA ILE A 205 -43.95 6.67 56.32
C ILE A 205 -42.84 6.45 55.29
N ILE A 206 -42.46 7.48 54.52
CA ILE A 206 -41.37 7.34 53.55
C ILE A 206 -40.10 6.90 54.28
N ASN A 207 -39.71 7.54 55.39
CA ASN A 207 -38.57 7.16 56.21
C ASN A 207 -38.61 5.69 56.71
N ASP A 208 -39.78 5.21 57.14
CA ASP A 208 -39.94 3.84 57.66
C ASP A 208 -39.88 2.77 56.54
N PHE A 209 -40.15 3.16 55.28
CA PHE A 209 -40.19 2.26 54.12
C PHE A 209 -39.10 2.51 53.07
N THR A 210 -38.32 3.58 53.18
CA THR A 210 -37.17 3.84 52.32
C THR A 210 -35.91 3.23 52.92
N ASN A 211 -34.95 2.93 52.05
CA ASN A 211 -33.62 2.47 52.43
C ASN A 211 -33.61 1.09 53.14
N PHE A 212 -33.90 0.03 52.37
CA PHE A 212 -33.86 -1.36 52.84
C PHE A 212 -32.46 -1.72 53.36
N THR A 213 -32.18 -1.54 54.66
CA THR A 213 -30.89 -1.81 55.34
C THR A 213 -29.70 -0.98 54.85
N GLU A 214 -28.65 -0.86 55.68
CA GLU A 214 -27.43 -0.06 55.42
C GLU A 214 -26.72 -0.35 54.07
N GLY A 215 -27.01 -1.50 53.42
CA GLY A 215 -26.42 -1.89 52.12
C GLY A 215 -27.14 -1.39 50.86
N PHE A 216 -28.36 -0.86 50.95
CA PHE A 216 -29.17 -0.41 49.80
C PHE A 216 -29.52 1.08 49.84
N ALA A 217 -28.82 1.82 50.70
CA ALA A 217 -28.89 3.27 50.79
C ALA A 217 -28.38 3.90 49.50
N ILE A 218 -29.16 4.86 49.01
CA ILE A 218 -28.81 5.65 47.82
C ILE A 218 -28.09 6.91 48.27
N THR A 219 -28.74 7.74 49.09
CA THR A 219 -28.14 8.91 49.76
C THR A 219 -28.79 9.11 51.14
N PRO A 220 -28.15 9.86 52.06
CA PRO A 220 -28.77 10.29 53.31
C PRO A 220 -30.02 11.19 53.11
N ASN A 221 -30.12 11.87 51.97
CA ASN A 221 -31.22 12.80 51.64
C ASN A 221 -32.33 12.13 50.80
N TYR A 222 -32.23 10.83 50.53
CA TYR A 222 -33.15 10.11 49.66
C TYR A 222 -34.62 10.22 50.11
N ILE A 223 -34.87 10.31 51.43
CA ILE A 223 -36.21 10.53 51.98
C ILE A 223 -36.77 11.89 51.56
N ASP A 224 -35.96 12.94 51.66
CA ASP A 224 -36.34 14.30 51.26
C ASP A 224 -36.58 14.37 49.76
N GLU A 225 -35.72 13.72 48.96
CA GLU A 225 -35.87 13.59 47.51
C GLU A 225 -37.21 12.92 47.16
N VAL A 226 -37.47 11.71 47.68
CA VAL A 226 -38.72 10.99 47.41
C VAL A 226 -39.95 11.79 47.86
N PHE A 227 -39.86 12.48 49.01
CA PHE A 227 -40.93 13.35 49.49
C PHE A 227 -41.20 14.52 48.53
N SER A 228 -40.15 15.16 47.99
CA SER A 228 -40.28 16.21 46.97
C SER A 228 -40.90 15.68 45.68
N ILE A 229 -40.45 14.52 45.21
CA ILE A 229 -40.96 13.87 43.99
C ILE A 229 -42.45 13.54 44.12
N VAL A 230 -42.86 12.97 45.26
CA VAL A 230 -44.27 12.70 45.55
C VAL A 230 -45.08 14.00 45.54
N ASN A 231 -44.54 15.09 46.07
CA ASN A 231 -45.21 16.38 46.10
C ASN A 231 -45.27 17.08 44.74
N GLU A 232 -44.23 16.98 43.92
CA GLU A 232 -44.13 17.69 42.63
C GLU A 232 -44.76 16.91 41.48
N THR A 233 -44.63 15.58 41.49
CA THR A 233 -44.96 14.72 40.34
C THR A 233 -46.26 13.95 40.53
N LEU A 234 -46.65 13.61 41.76
CA LEU A 234 -47.79 12.72 42.04
C LEU A 234 -49.14 13.37 42.46
N PRO A 235 -49.31 14.70 42.67
CA PRO A 235 -50.63 15.24 43.01
C PRO A 235 -51.67 14.96 41.93
N GLY A 236 -52.76 14.28 42.30
CA GLY A 236 -53.89 14.02 41.39
C GLY A 236 -53.77 12.77 40.51
N ILE A 237 -52.72 11.95 40.68
CA ILE A 237 -52.59 10.67 39.99
C ILE A 237 -53.45 9.60 40.70
N GLU A 238 -54.50 9.11 40.03
CA GLU A 238 -55.37 8.05 40.57
C GLU A 238 -54.68 6.68 40.63
N THR A 239 -53.72 6.43 39.73
CA THR A 239 -52.96 5.17 39.65
C THR A 239 -51.51 5.40 39.26
N VAL A 240 -50.57 5.06 40.16
CA VAL A 240 -49.16 4.95 39.78
C VAL A 240 -48.91 3.63 39.06
N ASN A 241 -48.15 3.69 37.96
CA ASN A 241 -47.80 2.58 37.08
C ASN A 241 -46.27 2.46 36.91
N ASP A 242 -45.83 1.40 36.24
CA ASP A 242 -44.40 1.14 36.03
C ASP A 242 -43.74 2.24 35.19
N THR A 243 -44.38 2.76 34.15
CA THR A 243 -43.83 3.84 33.30
C THR A 243 -43.34 5.04 34.13
N LEU A 244 -44.16 5.51 35.08
CA LEU A 244 -43.79 6.62 35.94
C LEU A 244 -42.59 6.30 36.85
N VAL A 245 -42.49 5.05 37.33
CA VAL A 245 -41.36 4.58 38.13
C VAL A 245 -40.08 4.56 37.29
N HIS A 246 -40.15 4.18 36.01
CA HIS A 246 -38.99 4.16 35.11
C HIS A 246 -38.48 5.57 34.82
N GLU A 247 -39.38 6.52 34.52
CA GLU A 247 -39.03 7.93 34.27
C GLU A 247 -38.33 8.56 35.48
N ILE A 248 -38.87 8.32 36.68
CA ILE A 248 -38.28 8.83 37.92
C ILE A 248 -36.93 8.15 38.20
N ALA A 249 -36.83 6.83 38.04
CA ALA A 249 -35.57 6.12 38.20
C ALA A 249 -34.47 6.64 37.25
N LEU A 250 -34.82 6.90 35.98
CA LEU A 250 -33.91 7.49 35.00
C LEU A 250 -33.45 8.88 35.44
N ARG A 251 -34.40 9.77 35.81
CA ARG A 251 -34.09 11.14 36.23
C ARG A 251 -33.16 11.19 37.44
N GLU A 252 -33.43 10.39 38.46
CA GLU A 252 -32.62 10.41 39.68
C GLU A 252 -31.25 9.74 39.49
N THR A 253 -31.21 8.67 38.67
CA THR A 253 -29.93 8.06 38.26
C THR A 253 -29.08 9.06 37.50
N ASN A 254 -29.67 9.82 36.58
CA ASN A 254 -29.00 10.86 35.81
C ASN A 254 -28.39 11.94 36.72
N SER A 255 -29.20 12.50 37.61
CA SER A 255 -28.76 13.54 38.56
C SER A 255 -27.61 13.06 39.44
N THR A 256 -27.72 11.85 39.98
CA THR A 256 -26.73 11.27 40.89
C THR A 256 -25.44 10.92 40.17
N LEU A 257 -25.53 10.33 38.97
CA LEU A 257 -24.36 9.99 38.16
C LEU A 257 -23.59 11.26 37.75
N PHE A 258 -24.29 12.30 37.29
CA PHE A 258 -23.65 13.58 36.96
C PHE A 258 -22.94 14.19 38.18
N ASN A 259 -23.61 14.25 39.34
CA ASN A 259 -23.01 14.81 40.55
C ASN A 259 -21.76 14.03 41.00
N LEU A 260 -21.80 12.69 40.87
CA LEU A 260 -20.64 11.85 41.17
C LEU A 260 -19.48 12.15 40.23
N LEU A 261 -19.70 12.11 38.92
CA LEU A 261 -18.67 12.33 37.90
C LEU A 261 -18.11 13.76 37.94
N ASN A 262 -18.96 14.77 38.16
CA ASN A 262 -18.49 16.14 38.34
C ASN A 262 -17.59 16.25 39.59
N TYR A 263 -17.95 15.60 40.69
CA TYR A 263 -17.14 15.61 41.91
C TYR A 263 -15.82 14.84 41.76
N THR A 264 -15.81 13.68 41.08
CA THR A 264 -14.63 12.82 40.98
C THR A 264 -13.70 13.17 39.82
N GLU A 265 -14.26 13.58 38.69
CA GLU A 265 -13.57 13.75 37.42
C GLU A 265 -13.65 15.19 36.87
N GLY A 266 -14.46 16.06 37.47
CA GLY A 266 -14.58 17.46 37.05
C GLY A 266 -15.32 17.66 35.72
N ILE A 267 -16.13 16.67 35.30
CA ILE A 267 -16.85 16.68 34.03
C ILE A 267 -17.89 17.81 33.99
N THR A 268 -17.90 18.57 32.89
CA THR A 268 -18.89 19.63 32.65
C THR A 268 -20.26 19.05 32.25
N PRO A 269 -21.35 19.82 32.41
CA PRO A 269 -22.67 19.37 31.95
C PRO A 269 -22.70 18.99 30.46
N GLU A 270 -21.94 19.70 29.62
CA GLU A 270 -21.91 19.45 28.17
C GLU A 270 -21.19 18.14 27.83
N GLU A 271 -20.00 17.91 28.41
CA GLU A 271 -19.26 16.65 28.25
C GLU A 271 -20.07 15.46 28.77
N TYR A 272 -20.75 15.63 29.90
CA TYR A 272 -21.62 14.59 30.45
C TYR A 272 -22.77 14.23 29.49
N MET A 273 -23.44 15.24 28.92
CA MET A 273 -24.55 15.03 27.98
C MET A 273 -24.11 14.38 26.67
N GLN A 274 -22.85 14.58 26.24
CA GLN A 274 -22.31 13.99 25.02
C GLN A 274 -21.76 12.56 25.25
N ILE A 275 -21.14 12.30 26.39
CA ILE A 275 -20.33 11.09 26.61
C ILE A 275 -21.04 10.07 27.50
N HIS A 276 -21.70 10.51 28.58
CA HIS A 276 -22.22 9.62 29.63
C HIS A 276 -23.73 9.45 29.58
N TYR A 277 -24.48 10.54 29.33
CA TYR A 277 -25.93 10.48 29.24
C TYR A 277 -26.45 9.51 28.16
N PRO A 278 -25.85 9.43 26.95
CA PRO A 278 -26.33 8.50 25.93
C PRO A 278 -26.21 7.03 26.36
N LEU A 279 -25.18 6.69 27.15
CA LEU A 279 -25.02 5.35 27.71
C LEU A 279 -26.10 5.04 28.76
N LEU A 280 -26.41 6.01 29.63
CA LEU A 280 -27.49 5.89 30.61
C LEU A 280 -28.85 5.73 29.93
N GLU A 281 -29.15 6.56 28.94
CA GLU A 281 -30.40 6.51 28.18
C GLU A 281 -30.55 5.16 27.45
N TYR A 282 -29.48 4.70 26.79
CA TYR A 282 -29.46 3.40 26.12
C TYR A 282 -29.67 2.24 27.10
N TYR A 283 -28.99 2.26 28.25
CA TYR A 283 -29.20 1.28 29.31
C TYR A 283 -30.66 1.29 29.81
N ALA A 284 -31.20 2.45 30.16
CA ALA A 284 -32.54 2.58 30.73
C ALA A 284 -33.64 2.16 29.74
N SER A 285 -33.50 2.50 28.46
CA SER A 285 -34.41 2.04 27.40
C SER A 285 -34.39 0.53 27.29
N THR A 286 -33.20 -0.07 27.17
CA THR A 286 -33.03 -1.52 27.06
C THR A 286 -33.58 -2.24 28.30
N TRP A 287 -33.35 -1.66 29.48
CA TRP A 287 -33.87 -2.16 30.74
C TRP A 287 -35.40 -2.16 30.77
N THR A 288 -36.03 -1.08 30.31
CA THR A 288 -37.49 -0.94 30.22
C THR A 288 -38.10 -2.01 29.32
N ASP A 289 -37.47 -2.26 28.17
CA ASP A 289 -37.92 -3.25 27.20
C ASP A 289 -37.82 -4.68 27.78
N VAL A 290 -36.66 -5.04 28.33
CA VAL A 290 -36.43 -6.35 28.97
C VAL A 290 -37.34 -6.53 30.18
N PHE A 291 -37.53 -5.50 30.99
CA PHE A 291 -38.44 -5.51 32.13
C PHE A 291 -39.88 -5.79 31.68
N THR A 292 -40.35 -5.09 30.64
CA THR A 292 -41.70 -5.25 30.09
C THR A 292 -41.89 -6.64 29.49
N GLU A 293 -40.93 -7.15 28.72
CA GLU A 293 -40.98 -8.49 28.13
C GLU A 293 -41.05 -9.57 29.23
N LEU A 294 -40.16 -9.51 30.22
CA LEU A 294 -40.15 -10.48 31.30
C LEU A 294 -41.45 -10.48 32.10
N LEU A 295 -42.12 -9.33 32.26
CA LEU A 295 -43.38 -9.19 33.00
C LEU A 295 -44.66 -9.45 32.20
N THR A 296 -44.62 -9.29 30.89
CA THR A 296 -45.82 -9.46 30.04
C THR A 296 -45.89 -10.84 29.39
N THR A 297 -44.76 -11.47 29.08
CA THR A 297 -44.73 -12.65 28.21
C THR A 297 -44.60 -13.98 28.97
N ASN A 298 -43.89 -14.03 30.10
CA ASN A 298 -43.63 -15.27 30.83
C ASN A 298 -44.33 -15.28 32.19
N GLY A 299 -45.63 -15.61 32.20
CA GLY A 299 -46.48 -15.76 33.40
C GLY A 299 -45.84 -16.54 34.57
N THR A 300 -44.77 -17.31 34.32
CA THR A 300 -43.89 -17.88 35.34
C THR A 300 -42.41 -17.91 34.88
N ILE A 301 -41.47 -17.46 35.72
CA ILE A 301 -40.01 -17.51 35.47
C ILE A 301 -39.38 -18.59 36.38
N ILE A 302 -38.54 -19.48 35.85
CA ILE A 302 -37.82 -20.49 36.64
C ILE A 302 -36.41 -19.98 36.98
N VAL A 303 -36.06 -19.93 38.26
CA VAL A 303 -34.77 -19.44 38.77
C VAL A 303 -34.25 -20.43 39.81
N ASP A 304 -33.04 -20.97 39.61
CA ASP A 304 -32.39 -21.93 40.50
C ASP A 304 -33.25 -23.15 40.87
N GLY A 305 -34.05 -23.63 39.91
CA GLY A 305 -34.97 -24.77 40.10
C GLY A 305 -36.31 -24.43 40.77
N GLY A 306 -36.57 -23.15 41.08
CA GLY A 306 -37.85 -22.67 41.62
C GLY A 306 -38.67 -21.89 40.60
N THR A 307 -39.98 -22.10 40.60
CA THR A 307 -40.96 -21.46 39.70
C THR A 307 -41.53 -20.19 40.35
N ILE A 308 -41.52 -19.04 39.66
CA ILE A 308 -41.92 -17.72 40.19
C ILE A 308 -43.02 -17.09 39.30
N THR A 309 -44.21 -16.79 39.85
CA THR A 309 -45.33 -16.15 39.12
C THR A 309 -45.07 -14.69 38.75
N ASN A 310 -45.55 -14.26 37.58
CA ASN A 310 -45.13 -13.03 36.91
C ASN A 310 -45.84 -11.73 37.33
N ASN A 311 -46.12 -11.58 38.61
CA ASN A 311 -46.65 -10.35 39.15
C ASN A 311 -45.70 -9.89 40.26
N LEU A 312 -44.92 -8.83 40.03
CA LEU A 312 -43.87 -8.35 40.97
C LEU A 312 -44.44 -8.13 42.38
N TYR A 313 -45.70 -7.71 42.46
CA TYR A 313 -46.44 -7.47 43.69
C TYR A 313 -47.76 -8.26 43.74
N GLU A 314 -47.75 -9.52 43.28
CA GLU A 314 -48.91 -10.42 43.23
C GLU A 314 -49.83 -10.28 44.46
N ASN A 315 -51.02 -9.66 44.27
CA ASN A 315 -52.15 -9.62 45.20
C ASN A 315 -51.82 -9.41 46.70
N SER A 316 -50.96 -8.45 47.02
CA SER A 316 -50.48 -8.31 48.39
C SER A 316 -51.25 -7.30 49.24
N ASN A 317 -52.08 -7.82 50.15
CA ASN A 317 -52.36 -7.14 51.41
C ASN A 317 -51.03 -6.89 52.17
N TYR A 318 -50.96 -5.81 52.94
CA TYR A 318 -49.76 -5.27 53.64
C TYR A 318 -48.66 -6.29 54.03
N SER A 319 -49.04 -7.43 54.62
CA SER A 319 -48.10 -8.46 55.09
C SER A 319 -47.37 -9.23 53.98
N SER A 320 -47.95 -9.38 52.78
CA SER A 320 -47.32 -10.12 51.68
C SER A 320 -46.43 -9.24 50.79
N ALA A 321 -46.65 -7.92 50.81
CA ALA A 321 -45.79 -6.92 50.15
C ALA A 321 -44.44 -6.72 50.86
N PHE A 322 -44.36 -7.10 52.14
CA PHE A 322 -43.10 -7.08 52.91
C PHE A 322 -42.24 -8.31 52.60
N THR A 323 -42.85 -9.50 52.55
CA THR A 323 -42.17 -10.77 52.20
C THR A 323 -41.77 -10.85 50.72
N SER A 324 -42.41 -10.07 49.83
CA SER A 324 -42.12 -10.05 48.40
C SER A 324 -40.87 -9.26 48.00
N GLN A 325 -40.30 -8.43 48.89
CA GLN A 325 -39.23 -7.49 48.51
C GLN A 325 -37.91 -8.16 48.09
N ALA A 326 -37.50 -9.21 48.80
CA ALA A 326 -36.34 -10.01 48.40
C ALA A 326 -36.58 -10.71 47.05
N ASN A 327 -37.82 -11.10 46.77
CA ASN A 327 -38.20 -11.69 45.48
C ASN A 327 -38.22 -10.66 44.35
N VAL A 328 -38.69 -9.44 44.61
CA VAL A 328 -38.64 -8.31 43.67
C VAL A 328 -37.19 -7.98 43.34
N TRP A 329 -36.33 -7.82 44.36
CA TRP A 329 -34.90 -7.56 44.15
C TRP A 329 -34.24 -8.66 43.30
N ARG A 330 -34.49 -9.94 43.62
CA ARG A 330 -33.98 -11.08 42.84
C ARG A 330 -34.41 -11.01 41.36
N ARG A 331 -35.64 -10.59 41.08
CA ARG A 331 -36.13 -10.42 39.69
C ARG A 331 -35.42 -9.25 39.00
N LEU A 332 -35.23 -8.12 39.67
CA LEU A 332 -34.51 -6.98 39.08
C LEU A 332 -33.05 -7.33 38.78
N THR A 333 -32.40 -8.16 39.60
CA THR A 333 -31.07 -8.70 39.29
C THR A 333 -31.08 -9.55 38.00
N LEU A 334 -32.15 -10.30 37.74
CA LEU A 334 -32.29 -11.05 36.49
C LEU A 334 -32.53 -10.14 35.29
N VAL A 335 -33.37 -9.09 35.45
CA VAL A 335 -33.55 -8.05 34.43
C VAL A 335 -32.19 -7.45 34.08
N ASN A 336 -31.41 -7.02 35.07
CA ASN A 336 -30.06 -6.49 34.84
C ASN A 336 -29.17 -7.46 34.09
N LYS A 337 -29.15 -8.73 34.50
CA LYS A 337 -28.36 -9.75 33.82
C LYS A 337 -28.76 -9.90 32.36
N SER A 338 -30.07 -9.94 32.08
CA SER A 338 -30.60 -10.01 30.70
C SER A 338 -30.27 -8.77 29.88
N VAL A 339 -30.33 -7.58 30.49
CA VAL A 339 -29.92 -6.31 29.86
C VAL A 339 -28.42 -6.34 29.52
N PHE A 340 -27.56 -6.74 30.45
CA PHE A 340 -26.12 -6.87 30.18
C PHE A 340 -25.81 -7.83 29.02
N THR A 341 -26.61 -8.88 28.85
CA THR A 341 -26.43 -9.80 27.71
C THR A 341 -26.97 -9.26 26.38
N SER A 342 -27.87 -8.27 26.40
CA SER A 342 -28.47 -7.69 25.20
C SER A 342 -27.84 -6.37 24.75
N LEU A 343 -27.08 -5.71 25.62
CA LEU A 343 -26.40 -4.44 25.30
C LEU A 343 -25.28 -4.64 24.29
N ASN A 344 -25.31 -3.83 23.22
CA ASN A 344 -24.19 -3.67 22.32
C ASN A 344 -23.43 -2.38 22.67
N LEU A 345 -22.25 -2.52 23.28
CA LEU A 345 -21.41 -1.39 23.69
C LEU A 345 -20.41 -0.96 22.61
N ASP A 346 -20.29 -1.71 21.52
CA ASP A 346 -19.31 -1.46 20.46
C ASP A 346 -19.38 -0.03 19.90
N PRO A 347 -20.57 0.54 19.57
CA PRO A 347 -20.67 1.89 19.01
C PRO A 347 -20.12 2.98 19.93
N PHE A 348 -20.24 2.81 21.25
CA PHE A 348 -19.74 3.77 22.24
C PHE A 348 -18.21 3.76 22.31
N VAL A 349 -17.60 2.59 22.12
CA VAL A 349 -16.14 2.46 22.11
C VAL A 349 -15.57 2.95 20.79
N LEU A 350 -16.15 2.52 19.66
CA LEU A 350 -15.69 2.90 18.33
C LEU A 350 -15.72 4.42 18.14
N ASN A 351 -16.78 5.10 18.59
CA ASN A 351 -16.89 6.55 18.47
C ASN A 351 -15.81 7.32 19.27
N GLU A 352 -15.48 6.85 20.47
CA GLU A 352 -14.41 7.45 21.29
C GLU A 352 -13.00 7.14 20.75
N THR A 353 -12.82 5.99 20.10
CA THR A 353 -11.51 5.60 19.55
C THR A 353 -11.20 6.22 18.20
N LEU A 354 -12.18 6.81 17.49
CA LEU A 354 -11.94 7.64 16.31
C LEU A 354 -10.91 8.75 16.57
N ALA A 355 -10.93 9.34 17.76
CA ALA A 355 -9.99 10.41 18.14
C ALA A 355 -8.62 9.92 18.63
N LEU A 356 -8.44 8.60 18.81
CA LEU A 356 -7.20 8.01 19.37
C LEU A 356 -6.26 7.45 18.29
N LEU A 357 -6.71 7.38 17.04
CA LEU A 357 -5.92 6.86 15.94
C LEU A 357 -4.89 7.90 15.49
N ASP A 358 -3.66 7.79 15.99
CA ASP A 358 -2.52 8.56 15.51
C ASP A 358 -1.87 7.88 14.30
N LEU A 359 -2.08 8.45 13.12
CA LEU A 359 -1.48 8.03 11.86
C LEU A 359 -0.39 9.02 11.37
N THR A 360 0.05 9.97 12.18
CA THR A 360 1.00 11.02 11.73
C THR A 360 2.29 10.42 11.18
N ALA A 361 2.89 9.44 11.87
CA ALA A 361 4.11 8.78 11.38
C ALA A 361 3.90 8.02 10.04
N ILE A 362 2.65 7.67 9.72
CA ILE A 362 2.29 7.06 8.43
C ILE A 362 2.17 8.15 7.37
N TYR A 363 1.48 9.25 7.68
CA TYR A 363 1.35 10.36 6.75
C TYR A 363 2.71 10.96 6.37
N GLU A 364 3.60 11.19 7.34
CA GLU A 364 4.95 11.70 7.13
C GLU A 364 5.76 10.82 6.15
N LYS A 365 5.76 9.50 6.36
CA LYS A 365 6.51 8.56 5.52
C LYS A 365 5.95 8.46 4.10
N ALA A 366 4.63 8.53 3.95
CA ALA A 366 3.98 8.47 2.65
C ALA A 366 4.22 9.78 1.87
N ALA A 367 4.15 10.92 2.56
CA ALA A 367 4.44 12.23 2.00
C ALA A 367 5.90 12.34 1.52
N GLU A 368 6.86 11.89 2.35
CA GLU A 368 8.29 11.83 1.98
C GLU A 368 8.50 10.98 0.73
N PHE A 369 7.84 9.82 0.66
CA PHE A 369 7.96 8.93 -0.49
C PHE A 369 7.40 9.51 -1.79
N LEU A 370 6.18 10.05 -1.72
CA LEU A 370 5.45 10.55 -2.88
C LEU A 370 5.91 11.94 -3.33
N GLY A 371 6.64 12.67 -2.47
CA GLY A 371 7.00 14.06 -2.71
C GLY A 371 5.80 15.00 -2.71
N VAL A 372 4.72 14.64 -2.01
CA VAL A 372 3.48 15.41 -1.88
C VAL A 372 3.28 15.91 -0.45
N PRO A 373 2.45 16.93 -0.21
CA PRO A 373 2.16 17.42 1.14
C PRO A 373 1.50 16.35 2.01
N GLU A 374 1.84 16.31 3.30
CA GLU A 374 1.24 15.40 4.30
C GLU A 374 -0.30 15.49 4.33
N LEU A 375 -0.83 16.71 4.21
CA LEU A 375 -2.28 16.95 4.22
C LEU A 375 -3.01 16.21 3.09
N GLU A 376 -2.39 16.06 1.91
CA GLU A 376 -3.00 15.35 0.78
C GLU A 376 -3.11 13.85 1.08
N ILE A 377 -2.13 13.29 1.79
CA ILE A 377 -2.18 11.90 2.27
C ILE A 377 -3.23 11.76 3.36
N GLU A 378 -3.26 12.66 4.34
CA GLU A 378 -4.25 12.64 5.41
C GLU A 378 -5.67 12.63 4.85
N GLU A 379 -6.00 13.56 3.95
CA GLU A 379 -7.30 13.66 3.29
C GLU A 379 -7.67 12.38 2.53
N ALA A 380 -6.70 11.73 1.87
CA ALA A 380 -6.91 10.45 1.19
C ALA A 380 -7.17 9.28 2.15
N PHE A 381 -6.63 9.32 3.37
CA PHE A 381 -6.83 8.30 4.40
C PHE A 381 -8.15 8.45 5.17
N GLN A 382 -8.66 9.67 5.34
CA GLN A 382 -9.85 9.97 6.15
C GLN A 382 -11.06 9.03 5.88
N PRO A 383 -11.42 8.69 4.63
CA PRO A 383 -12.57 7.81 4.35
C PRO A 383 -12.41 6.38 4.90
N PHE A 384 -11.17 5.93 5.12
CA PHE A 384 -10.86 4.57 5.55
C PHE A 384 -10.74 4.42 7.07
N ILE A 385 -10.59 5.52 7.81
CA ILE A 385 -10.39 5.51 9.27
C ILE A 385 -11.46 4.68 10.02
N PRO A 386 -12.78 4.84 9.75
CA PRO A 386 -13.80 4.04 10.42
C PRO A 386 -13.63 2.54 10.19
N THR A 387 -13.33 2.13 8.95
CA THR A 387 -13.13 0.72 8.59
C THR A 387 -11.87 0.13 9.22
N ILE A 388 -10.80 0.93 9.34
CA ILE A 388 -9.56 0.53 10.03
C ILE A 388 -9.86 0.26 11.51
N ILE A 389 -10.54 1.20 12.17
CA ILE A 389 -10.89 1.08 13.59
C ILE A 389 -11.77 -0.14 13.84
N GLU A 390 -12.80 -0.34 13.01
CA GLU A 390 -13.66 -1.53 13.09
C GLU A 390 -12.85 -2.82 12.90
N SER A 391 -11.93 -2.86 11.94
CA SER A 391 -11.08 -4.03 11.70
C SER A 391 -10.17 -4.36 12.89
N VAL A 392 -9.60 -3.33 13.53
CA VAL A 392 -8.75 -3.50 14.72
C VAL A 392 -9.56 -3.98 15.91
N PHE A 393 -10.77 -3.45 16.09
CA PHE A 393 -11.68 -3.89 17.16
C PHE A 393 -12.13 -5.34 16.96
N ASN A 394 -12.47 -5.73 15.73
CA ASN A 394 -12.93 -7.07 15.38
C ASN A 394 -11.86 -8.17 15.57
N MET A 395 -10.60 -7.83 15.81
CA MET A 395 -9.57 -8.83 16.16
C MET A 395 -9.79 -9.50 17.52
N GLY A 396 -10.64 -8.94 18.39
CA GLY A 396 -10.88 -9.50 19.72
C GLY A 396 -9.89 -9.00 20.77
N ARG A 397 -10.18 -9.30 22.06
CA ARG A 397 -9.38 -8.88 23.24
C ARG A 397 -7.94 -9.37 23.25
N ASN A 398 -7.69 -10.53 22.64
CA ASN A 398 -6.40 -11.19 22.64
C ASN A 398 -6.07 -11.62 21.20
N PRO A 399 -5.72 -10.65 20.33
CA PRO A 399 -5.47 -10.94 18.93
C PRO A 399 -4.25 -11.86 18.79
N THR A 400 -4.30 -12.77 17.83
CA THR A 400 -3.13 -13.61 17.49
C THR A 400 -2.21 -12.85 16.54
N ASN A 401 -0.97 -13.30 16.40
CA ASN A 401 -0.06 -12.72 15.40
C ASN A 401 -0.62 -12.81 13.98
N GLU A 402 -1.43 -13.83 13.69
CA GLU A 402 -2.08 -14.02 12.39
C GLU A 402 -3.19 -12.98 12.15
N THR A 403 -4.02 -12.70 13.16
CA THR A 403 -5.07 -11.67 13.03
C THR A 403 -4.46 -10.27 12.94
N VAL A 404 -3.40 -9.98 13.71
CA VAL A 404 -2.68 -8.70 13.60
C VAL A 404 -2.09 -8.55 12.21
N ARG A 405 -1.49 -9.62 11.66
CA ARG A 405 -0.95 -9.61 10.29
C ARG A 405 -2.05 -9.37 9.26
N ALA A 406 -3.18 -10.06 9.35
CA ALA A 406 -4.29 -9.86 8.42
C ALA A 406 -4.81 -8.41 8.39
N VAL A 407 -4.95 -7.76 9.56
CA VAL A 407 -5.34 -6.34 9.62
C VAL A 407 -4.21 -5.43 9.12
N THR A 408 -2.96 -5.78 9.39
CA THR A 408 -1.80 -5.05 8.85
C THR A 408 -1.81 -5.09 7.32
N ASP A 409 -1.99 -6.27 6.73
CA ASP A 409 -2.03 -6.50 5.29
C ASP A 409 -3.18 -5.69 4.66
N PHE A 410 -4.36 -5.68 5.28
CA PHE A 410 -5.49 -4.86 4.87
C PHE A 410 -5.18 -3.35 4.84
N ILE A 411 -4.53 -2.81 5.89
CA ILE A 411 -4.15 -1.39 5.92
C ILE A 411 -3.07 -1.10 4.86
N VAL A 412 -2.13 -2.01 4.63
CA VAL A 412 -1.12 -1.88 3.59
C VAL A 412 -1.74 -1.87 2.19
N GLU A 413 -2.79 -2.64 1.94
CA GLU A 413 -3.55 -2.58 0.69
C GLU A 413 -4.22 -1.21 0.47
N ILE A 414 -4.76 -0.61 1.53
CA ILE A 414 -5.29 0.77 1.49
C ILE A 414 -4.16 1.76 1.15
N VAL A 415 -3.01 1.65 1.82
CA VAL A 415 -1.84 2.50 1.56
C VAL A 415 -1.42 2.38 0.09
N LEU A 416 -1.33 1.15 -0.44
CA LEU A 416 -0.99 0.88 -1.84
C LEU A 416 -2.01 1.53 -2.80
N SER A 417 -3.31 1.39 -2.51
CA SER A 417 -4.35 2.02 -3.31
C SER A 417 -4.21 3.54 -3.35
N ILE A 418 -3.90 4.17 -2.22
CA ILE A 418 -3.70 5.62 -2.14
C ILE A 418 -2.44 6.04 -2.92
N VAL A 419 -1.32 5.36 -2.68
CA VAL A 419 -0.04 5.61 -3.35
C VAL A 419 -0.17 5.53 -4.86
N THR A 420 -0.79 4.47 -5.39
CA THR A 420 -1.00 4.27 -6.83
C THR A 420 -2.06 5.19 -7.44
N THR A 421 -2.90 5.84 -6.62
CA THR A 421 -3.84 6.86 -7.09
C THR A 421 -3.15 8.22 -7.23
N ILE A 422 -2.30 8.57 -6.26
CA ILE A 422 -1.56 9.85 -6.25
C ILE A 422 -0.41 9.83 -7.25
N LEU A 423 0.35 8.73 -7.27
CA LEU A 423 1.45 8.50 -8.19
C LEU A 423 1.15 7.23 -9.00
N PRO A 424 0.41 7.33 -10.11
CA PRO A 424 0.07 6.16 -10.90
C PRO A 424 1.30 5.49 -11.49
N PRO A 425 1.30 4.14 -11.61
CA PRO A 425 2.35 3.45 -12.34
C PRO A 425 2.35 3.91 -13.81
N PRO A 426 3.53 3.95 -14.45
CA PRO A 426 3.61 4.25 -15.88
C PRO A 426 2.89 3.15 -16.67
N THR A 427 1.93 3.54 -17.52
CA THR A 427 1.16 2.61 -18.35
C THR A 427 1.61 2.61 -19.81
N SER A 428 2.30 3.67 -20.23
CA SER A 428 2.84 3.87 -21.56
C SER A 428 4.18 4.58 -21.53
N ILE A 429 4.89 4.58 -22.65
CA ILE A 429 6.15 5.33 -22.80
C ILE A 429 5.93 6.83 -22.63
N ASP A 430 4.74 7.32 -22.98
CA ASP A 430 4.38 8.74 -22.88
C ASP A 430 4.26 9.19 -21.40
N ASP A 431 4.09 8.24 -20.46
CA ASP A 431 4.07 8.51 -19.02
C ASP A 431 5.49 8.68 -18.42
N LEU A 432 6.54 8.37 -19.20
CA LEU A 432 7.92 8.47 -18.71
C LEU A 432 8.39 9.93 -18.67
N PRO A 433 9.21 10.31 -17.68
CA PRO A 433 9.84 11.62 -17.64
C PRO A 433 10.60 11.95 -18.94
N SER A 434 10.41 13.16 -19.46
CA SER A 434 11.04 13.61 -20.72
C SER A 434 12.57 13.48 -20.72
N LEU A 435 13.20 13.65 -19.56
CA LEU A 435 14.65 13.47 -19.40
C LEU A 435 15.13 12.04 -19.70
N LEU A 436 14.26 11.04 -19.52
CA LEU A 436 14.55 9.64 -19.83
C LEU A 436 14.23 9.30 -21.29
N THR A 437 13.16 9.87 -21.86
CA THR A 437 12.72 9.56 -23.22
C THR A 437 13.52 10.31 -24.28
N GLN A 438 14.01 11.53 -24.00
CA GLN A 438 14.77 12.36 -24.96
C GLN A 438 16.05 11.69 -25.50
N TRP A 439 16.58 10.68 -24.82
CA TRP A 439 17.77 9.95 -25.24
C TRP A 439 17.46 8.83 -26.24
N PHE A 440 16.19 8.43 -26.35
CA PHE A 440 15.74 7.28 -27.14
C PHE A 440 14.68 7.64 -28.16
N VAL A 441 13.96 8.75 -27.96
CA VAL A 441 12.92 9.25 -28.85
C VAL A 441 13.27 10.68 -29.26
N SER A 442 13.15 10.98 -30.55
CA SER A 442 13.41 12.32 -31.07
C SER A 442 12.41 13.36 -30.52
N PRO A 443 12.76 14.66 -30.49
CA PRO A 443 11.86 15.71 -30.01
C PRO A 443 10.54 15.85 -30.79
N ASP A 444 10.49 15.36 -32.03
CA ASP A 444 9.28 15.31 -32.86
C ASP A 444 8.52 13.98 -32.73
N GLU A 445 8.93 13.10 -31.81
CA GLU A 445 8.32 11.82 -31.46
C GLU A 445 8.16 10.85 -32.65
N ARG A 446 9.03 11.00 -33.66
CA ARG A 446 8.97 10.20 -34.90
C ARG A 446 10.12 9.25 -35.07
N VAL A 447 11.22 9.41 -34.35
CA VAL A 447 12.42 8.57 -34.49
C VAL A 447 12.76 7.91 -33.16
N THR A 448 13.12 6.64 -33.20
CA THR A 448 13.72 5.91 -32.08
C THR A 448 14.81 4.98 -32.59
N PHE A 449 15.51 4.30 -31.69
CA PHE A 449 16.49 3.30 -32.06
C PHE A 449 16.47 2.07 -31.14
N VAL A 450 16.99 0.97 -31.68
CA VAL A 450 17.35 -0.23 -30.94
C VAL A 450 18.86 -0.37 -31.01
N LEU A 451 19.51 -0.39 -29.85
CA LEU A 451 20.96 -0.54 -29.70
C LEU A 451 21.28 -2.00 -29.35
N ILE A 452 22.13 -2.63 -30.14
CA ILE A 452 22.59 -4.01 -29.93
C ILE A 452 24.07 -3.97 -29.60
N ASN A 453 24.43 -4.48 -28.43
CA ASN A 453 25.81 -4.62 -27.97
C ASN A 453 26.23 -6.08 -28.07
N TYR A 454 27.36 -6.33 -28.72
CA TYR A 454 27.88 -7.69 -28.93
C TYR A 454 28.68 -8.19 -27.73
N ASN A 455 28.64 -9.50 -27.51
CA ASN A 455 29.41 -10.16 -26.48
C ASN A 455 30.87 -10.34 -26.93
N SER A 456 31.78 -9.63 -26.27
CA SER A 456 33.23 -9.68 -26.54
C SER A 456 34.02 -10.58 -25.58
N PHE A 457 33.34 -11.27 -24.66
CA PHE A 457 34.01 -12.08 -23.63
C PHE A 457 34.89 -13.18 -24.24
N ASN A 458 36.19 -13.18 -23.91
CA ASN A 458 37.22 -14.11 -24.39
C ASN A 458 37.42 -14.17 -25.92
N LYS A 459 37.01 -13.14 -26.66
CA LYS A 459 37.24 -13.06 -28.12
C LYS A 459 38.34 -12.06 -28.44
N THR A 460 39.15 -12.37 -29.45
CA THR A 460 40.07 -11.41 -30.07
C THR A 460 39.31 -10.40 -30.92
N SER A 461 39.94 -9.26 -31.26
CA SER A 461 39.32 -8.23 -32.11
C SER A 461 38.85 -8.80 -33.46
N GLU A 462 39.64 -9.67 -34.09
CA GLU A 462 39.30 -10.31 -35.37
C GLU A 462 38.10 -11.26 -35.25
N GLU A 463 38.01 -12.02 -34.15
CA GLU A 463 36.86 -12.89 -33.86
C GLU A 463 35.59 -12.09 -33.53
N ILE A 464 35.73 -10.90 -32.96
CA ILE A 464 34.61 -9.99 -32.67
C ILE A 464 34.08 -9.40 -33.98
N ASP A 465 34.96 -8.91 -34.86
CA ASP A 465 34.58 -8.33 -36.14
C ASP A 465 33.88 -9.36 -37.04
N GLU A 466 34.34 -10.62 -37.08
CA GLU A 466 33.67 -11.69 -37.82
C GLU A 466 32.27 -12.00 -37.26
N VAL A 467 32.13 -11.99 -35.92
CA VAL A 467 30.83 -12.19 -35.26
C VAL A 467 29.90 -11.01 -35.53
N ILE A 468 30.40 -9.78 -35.45
CA ILE A 468 29.63 -8.57 -35.75
C ILE A 468 29.13 -8.65 -37.19
N ASN A 469 30.00 -8.77 -38.19
CA ASN A 469 29.60 -8.76 -39.60
C ASN A 469 28.54 -9.84 -39.92
N ARG A 470 28.74 -11.06 -39.41
CA ARG A 470 27.79 -12.17 -39.63
C ARG A 470 26.45 -11.94 -38.95
N VAL A 471 26.45 -11.48 -37.70
CA VAL A 471 25.23 -11.34 -36.89
C VAL A 471 24.49 -10.06 -37.27
N ASP A 472 25.20 -8.96 -37.55
CA ASP A 472 24.69 -7.69 -38.04
C ASP A 472 23.87 -7.86 -39.33
N ALA A 473 24.42 -8.55 -40.34
CA ALA A 473 23.68 -8.84 -41.57
C ALA A 473 22.42 -9.70 -41.33
N ALA A 474 22.49 -10.65 -40.40
CA ALA A 474 21.34 -11.50 -40.04
C ALA A 474 20.25 -10.70 -39.29
N ILE A 475 20.65 -9.78 -38.41
CA ILE A 475 19.75 -8.87 -37.70
C ILE A 475 19.08 -7.89 -38.68
N GLY A 476 19.82 -7.31 -39.62
CA GLY A 476 19.25 -6.44 -40.65
C GLY A 476 18.17 -7.15 -41.48
N LYS A 477 18.42 -8.42 -41.85
CA LYS A 477 17.43 -9.24 -42.53
C LYS A 477 16.22 -9.54 -41.64
N LEU A 478 16.43 -9.94 -40.39
CA LEU A 478 15.37 -10.18 -39.42
C LEU A 478 14.47 -8.95 -39.25
N ALA A 479 15.07 -7.77 -39.12
CA ALA A 479 14.35 -6.50 -38.97
C ALA A 479 13.44 -6.22 -40.18
N HIS A 480 13.93 -6.48 -41.40
CA HIS A 480 13.16 -6.30 -42.64
C HIS A 480 12.05 -7.34 -42.81
N ASP A 481 12.35 -8.61 -42.56
CA ASP A 481 11.39 -9.71 -42.66
C ASP A 481 10.24 -9.50 -41.65
N LEU A 482 10.57 -9.10 -40.42
CA LEU A 482 9.58 -8.80 -39.37
C LEU A 482 8.70 -7.58 -39.73
N ALA A 483 9.28 -6.55 -40.35
CA ALA A 483 8.52 -5.36 -40.75
C ALA A 483 7.48 -5.72 -41.82
N THR A 484 7.85 -6.62 -42.73
CA THR A 484 6.95 -7.15 -43.75
C THR A 484 5.87 -8.06 -43.13
N GLU A 485 6.25 -8.91 -42.18
CA GLU A 485 5.33 -9.79 -41.44
C GLU A 485 4.24 -9.00 -40.70
N LEU A 486 4.64 -7.94 -39.99
CA LEU A 486 3.74 -7.07 -39.23
C LEU A 486 3.05 -5.99 -40.09
N GLN A 487 3.32 -5.95 -41.40
CA GLN A 487 2.73 -5.00 -42.37
C GLN A 487 2.95 -3.53 -42.00
N LEU A 488 4.13 -3.20 -41.46
CA LEU A 488 4.54 -1.83 -41.14
C LEU A 488 4.70 -1.00 -42.42
N THR A 489 3.65 -0.31 -42.82
CA THR A 489 3.62 0.53 -44.03
C THR A 489 3.93 2.00 -43.74
N GLN A 490 3.89 2.41 -42.47
CA GLN A 490 4.07 3.78 -42.02
C GLN A 490 5.36 4.01 -41.23
N THR A 491 6.30 3.07 -41.28
CA THR A 491 7.56 3.15 -40.53
C THR A 491 8.72 2.72 -41.41
N ALA A 492 9.72 3.59 -41.53
CA ALA A 492 10.99 3.29 -42.18
C ALA A 492 11.97 2.74 -41.14
N ILE A 493 12.72 1.70 -41.50
CA ILE A 493 13.70 1.05 -40.63
C ILE A 493 15.06 1.12 -41.32
N TYR A 494 16.02 1.69 -40.61
CA TYR A 494 17.40 1.90 -41.03
C TYR A 494 18.33 1.09 -40.14
N HIS A 495 19.40 0.59 -40.72
CA HIS A 495 20.35 -0.30 -40.05
C HIS A 495 21.77 0.24 -40.24
N THR A 496 22.50 0.44 -39.15
CA THR A 496 23.90 0.87 -39.21
C THR A 496 24.80 -0.36 -39.18
N GLY A 497 25.26 -0.80 -40.36
CA GLY A 497 26.11 -1.99 -40.49
C GLY A 497 26.80 -2.04 -41.85
N ASP A 498 28.08 -2.43 -41.87
CA ASP A 498 28.96 -2.32 -43.05
C ASP A 498 28.53 -3.21 -44.23
N ASP A 499 27.88 -4.35 -43.95
CA ASP A 499 27.52 -5.35 -44.97
C ASP A 499 26.07 -5.23 -45.50
N PHE A 500 25.18 -4.50 -44.84
CA PHE A 500 23.77 -4.38 -45.28
C PHE A 500 23.54 -3.29 -46.34
N VAL A 501 24.59 -2.59 -46.77
CA VAL A 501 24.57 -1.66 -47.91
C VAL A 501 24.58 -2.45 -49.23
N MET A 502 23.59 -3.34 -49.45
CA MET A 502 23.44 -4.10 -50.70
C MET A 502 22.28 -3.55 -51.54
N GLU A 503 22.67 -3.08 -52.74
CA GLU A 503 21.94 -2.76 -53.99
C GLU A 503 20.62 -1.96 -53.93
N THR A 504 19.71 -2.23 -52.99
CA THR A 504 18.41 -1.53 -52.87
C THR A 504 18.51 -0.17 -52.19
N TRP A 505 19.59 0.09 -51.44
CA TRP A 505 19.72 1.25 -50.56
C TRP A 505 20.63 2.36 -51.11
N VAL A 506 21.38 2.12 -52.18
CA VAL A 506 22.34 3.10 -52.73
C VAL A 506 21.62 4.37 -53.24
N GLU A 507 20.40 4.24 -53.78
CA GLU A 507 19.61 5.41 -54.23
C GLU A 507 18.98 6.21 -53.08
N GLN A 508 18.83 5.62 -51.89
CA GLN A 508 18.17 6.25 -50.73
C GLN A 508 19.18 6.77 -49.70
N ALA A 509 20.29 6.06 -49.51
CA ALA A 509 21.41 6.43 -48.64
C ALA A 509 22.15 7.69 -49.11
N GLU A 510 22.20 7.99 -50.41
CA GLU A 510 22.87 9.20 -50.92
C GLU A 510 22.14 10.50 -50.51
N HIS A 511 20.82 10.42 -50.30
CA HIS A 511 19.99 11.53 -49.82
C HIS A 511 19.92 11.59 -48.29
N ASP A 512 20.00 10.44 -47.60
CA ASP A 512 19.80 10.32 -46.16
C ASP A 512 21.10 10.38 -45.33
N ALA A 513 22.26 10.03 -45.89
CA ALA A 513 23.56 10.22 -45.23
C ALA A 513 23.83 11.69 -44.83
N ARG A 514 23.20 12.66 -45.52
CA ARG A 514 23.27 14.09 -45.17
C ARG A 514 22.39 14.48 -43.98
N ARG A 515 21.52 13.60 -43.49
CA ARG A 515 20.61 13.85 -42.35
C ARG A 515 21.07 13.18 -41.05
N ILE A 516 21.99 12.22 -41.14
CA ILE A 516 22.53 11.44 -40.00
C ILE A 516 23.69 12.17 -39.30
N ASP A 517 24.09 13.35 -39.76
CA ASP A 517 25.27 14.08 -39.27
C ASP A 517 25.10 14.81 -37.91
N ILE A 518 24.18 14.37 -37.05
CA ILE A 518 24.01 14.93 -35.69
C ILE A 518 23.96 13.86 -34.58
N PHE A 519 23.70 12.58 -34.86
CA PHE A 519 23.54 11.57 -33.81
C PHE A 519 24.83 10.81 -33.41
N THR A 520 25.93 10.98 -34.14
CA THR A 520 27.20 10.27 -33.86
C THR A 520 28.16 11.02 -32.91
N ILE A 521 27.74 12.15 -32.31
CA ILE A 521 28.59 12.93 -31.39
C ILE A 521 27.95 13.07 -30.01
N VAL A 522 27.44 11.99 -29.41
CA VAL A 522 27.20 11.95 -27.95
C VAL A 522 27.35 10.52 -27.41
N PHE A 523 28.46 9.84 -27.68
CA PHE A 523 28.95 8.76 -26.81
C PHE A 523 30.48 8.74 -26.89
N VAL A 524 31.08 9.63 -26.10
CA VAL A 524 32.47 9.52 -25.63
C VAL A 524 32.41 9.03 -24.20
#